data_AF-A0A383DHX6-F1
#
_entry.id   AF-A0A383DHX6-F1
#
_cell.length_a   1.000
_cell.length_b   1.000
_cell.length_c   1.000
_cell.angle_alpha   90.00
_cell.angle_beta   90.00
_cell.angle_gamma   90.00
#
_symmetry.space_group_name_H-M   'P 1'
#
loop_
_entity.id
_entity.type
_entity.pdbx_description
1 polymer ?
#
loop_
_entity_poly.entity_id
_entity_poly.type
_entity_poly.pdbx_seq_one_letter_code
_entity_poly.pdbx_strand_id
1 'polypeptide(L)'
;YNIVIIEDYGALKTGQVGYEENYFSDSPLSDLILGEKLESLSYEEKMLSMSIFPKVMLDYNTIKPGFYFMGNEVLDRFSVFGGASTNKLLDLDLFLLLEYRKFFSTIYTNLFWISRHRDAKDPFLYPRVNGNDVDNIEIYNDLAFNLFSGDIGTRFALGSHKLKIQYNYSNYREHVEQNTFQYFTYNDADSIIWQYGEIGFDYFRGHSVSLIYEMNKRERSYAMNMLPGSGWNIKG
;
A
#
# COMPACT_ATOMS: atom_id res chain seq x y z
N TYR A 1 -4.53 45.26 -1.42
CA TYR A 1 -5.70 44.40 -1.73
C TYR A 1 -6.70 45.24 -2.48
N ASN A 2 -7.02 44.88 -3.72
CA ASN A 2 -8.04 45.58 -4.51
C ASN A 2 -9.34 44.79 -4.38
N ILE A 3 -10.28 45.33 -3.61
CA ILE A 3 -11.64 44.79 -3.52
C ILE A 3 -12.40 45.41 -4.68
N VAL A 4 -12.83 44.58 -5.62
CA VAL A 4 -13.72 44.99 -6.71
C VAL A 4 -15.15 44.86 -6.20
N ILE A 5 -15.85 45.98 -6.12
CA ILE A 5 -17.28 46.03 -5.83
C ILE A 5 -17.99 45.97 -7.19
N ILE A 6 -18.91 45.02 -7.34
CA ILE A 6 -19.74 44.91 -8.52
C ILE A 6 -20.75 46.05 -8.46
N GLU A 7 -20.55 47.09 -9.27
CA GLU A 7 -21.46 48.24 -9.34
C GLU A 7 -22.72 47.96 -10.16
N ASP A 8 -22.65 47.03 -11.11
CA ASP A 8 -23.72 46.76 -12.05
C ASP A 8 -24.19 45.30 -11.94
N TYR A 9 -25.41 45.13 -11.44
CA TYR A 9 -26.07 43.83 -11.35
C TYR A 9 -27.30 43.85 -12.27
N GLY A 10 -27.29 42.98 -13.28
CA GLY A 10 -28.48 42.70 -14.08
C GLY A 10 -29.33 41.64 -13.37
N ALA A 11 -30.62 41.92 -13.17
CA ALA A 11 -31.55 40.87 -12.76
C ALA A 11 -31.62 39.82 -13.88
N LEU A 12 -31.11 38.62 -13.62
CA LEU A 12 -31.31 37.48 -14.53
C LEU A 12 -32.79 37.13 -14.55
N LYS A 13 -33.33 36.90 -15.75
CA LYS A 13 -34.72 36.45 -15.88
C LYS A 13 -34.86 35.10 -15.20
N THR A 14 -35.94 34.94 -14.43
CA THR A 14 -36.18 33.76 -13.61
C THR A 14 -36.09 32.46 -14.42
N GLY A 15 -36.52 32.42 -15.67
CA GLY A 15 -36.44 31.23 -16.54
C GLY A 15 -35.05 30.85 -17.06
N GLN A 16 -34.04 31.68 -16.86
CA GLN A 16 -32.65 31.30 -17.11
C GLN A 16 -31.98 30.65 -15.89
N VAL A 17 -32.65 30.71 -14.75
CA VAL A 17 -32.22 30.15 -13.48
C VAL A 17 -33.23 29.04 -13.11
N GLY A 18 -32.80 27.90 -12.58
CA GLY A 18 -33.69 26.75 -12.32
C GLY A 18 -34.72 26.95 -11.18
N TYR A 19 -35.18 28.19 -10.96
CA TYR A 19 -36.07 28.62 -9.87
C TYR A 19 -37.47 29.06 -10.35
N GLU A 20 -37.82 28.89 -11.63
CA GLU A 20 -39.21 29.08 -12.04
C GLU A 20 -40.13 28.08 -11.36
N GLU A 21 -41.34 28.51 -11.00
CA GLU A 21 -42.34 27.68 -10.31
C GLU A 21 -42.63 26.36 -11.05
N ASN A 22 -42.46 26.37 -12.38
CA ASN A 22 -42.71 25.22 -13.25
C ASN A 22 -41.44 24.58 -13.82
N TYR A 23 -40.24 25.05 -13.45
CA TYR A 23 -38.97 24.55 -14.02
C TYR A 23 -38.84 23.03 -13.95
N PHE A 24 -39.26 22.44 -12.82
CA PHE A 24 -39.23 20.99 -12.64
C PHE A 24 -40.26 20.26 -13.51
N SER A 25 -41.45 20.85 -13.68
CA SER A 25 -42.50 20.30 -14.55
C SER A 25 -42.11 20.33 -16.03
N ASP A 26 -41.39 21.37 -16.44
CA ASP A 26 -40.96 21.59 -17.83
C ASP A 26 -39.65 20.83 -18.17
N SER A 27 -38.88 20.39 -17.17
CA SER A 27 -37.64 19.64 -17.33
C SER A 27 -37.42 18.63 -16.19
N PRO A 28 -38.22 17.56 -16.11
CA PRO A 28 -38.12 16.59 -15.03
C PRO A 28 -36.84 15.76 -15.16
N LEU A 29 -35.89 15.98 -14.24
CA LEU A 29 -34.66 15.19 -14.10
C LEU A 29 -34.84 13.98 -13.17
N SER A 30 -35.86 14.01 -12.32
CA SER A 30 -36.23 12.94 -11.41
C SER A 30 -37.72 13.07 -11.04
N ASP A 31 -38.27 12.13 -10.27
CA ASP A 31 -39.60 12.31 -9.70
C ASP A 31 -39.53 13.26 -8.49
N LEU A 32 -40.53 14.14 -8.32
CA LEU A 32 -40.64 14.98 -7.13
C LEU A 32 -41.12 14.13 -5.95
N ILE A 33 -40.33 14.09 -4.89
CA ILE A 33 -40.75 13.53 -3.61
C ILE A 33 -41.63 14.58 -2.90
N LEU A 34 -42.91 14.65 -3.27
CA LEU A 34 -43.90 15.57 -2.72
C LEU A 34 -44.45 15.04 -1.39
N GLY A 35 -43.71 15.24 -0.30
CA GLY A 35 -44.24 15.06 1.06
C GLY A 35 -44.67 13.64 1.42
N GLU A 36 -44.37 12.64 0.60
CA GLU A 36 -44.65 11.24 0.89
C GLU A 36 -43.74 10.79 2.04
N LYS A 37 -44.34 10.24 3.10
CA LYS A 37 -43.60 9.77 4.27
C LYS A 37 -42.94 8.44 3.92
N LEU A 38 -41.75 8.52 3.33
CA LEU A 38 -40.94 7.34 3.00
C LEU A 38 -40.54 6.59 4.29
N GLU A 39 -40.68 5.27 4.28
CA GLU A 39 -40.18 4.44 5.36
C GLU A 39 -38.65 4.44 5.36
N SER A 40 -38.05 4.64 6.53
CA SER A 40 -36.59 4.59 6.68
C SER A 40 -36.12 3.14 6.56
N LEU A 41 -35.51 2.79 5.44
CA LEU A 41 -34.83 1.51 5.26
C LEU A 41 -33.40 1.58 5.80
N SER A 42 -32.94 0.48 6.40
CA SER A 42 -31.53 0.37 6.80
C SER A 42 -30.64 0.32 5.56
N TYR A 43 -29.54 1.06 5.58
CA TYR A 43 -28.57 1.05 4.50
C TYR A 43 -27.90 -0.33 4.37
N GLU A 44 -27.94 -0.88 3.16
CA GLU A 44 -27.22 -2.10 2.79
C GLU A 44 -25.88 -1.73 2.15
N GLU A 45 -24.79 -2.27 2.70
CA GLU A 45 -23.44 -2.00 2.20
C GLU A 45 -23.22 -2.63 0.83
N LYS A 46 -22.90 -1.78 -0.16
CA LYS A 46 -22.68 -2.19 -1.55
C LYS A 46 -21.32 -1.69 -2.02
N MET A 47 -20.50 -2.61 -2.47
CA MET A 47 -19.25 -2.28 -3.15
C MET A 47 -19.55 -1.64 -4.50
N LEU A 48 -18.84 -0.57 -4.81
CA LEU A 48 -18.68 -0.11 -6.19
C LEU A 48 -17.90 -1.16 -6.97
N SER A 49 -18.02 -1.12 -8.29
CA SER A 49 -17.24 -1.98 -9.18
C SER A 49 -15.74 -1.82 -8.91
N MET A 50 -15.07 -2.95 -8.67
CA MET A 50 -13.62 -2.96 -8.48
C MET A 50 -12.93 -2.62 -9.80
N SER A 51 -12.02 -1.64 -9.75
CA SER A 51 -11.22 -1.22 -10.89
C SER A 51 -9.88 -1.94 -10.86
N ILE A 52 -9.47 -2.52 -11.99
CA ILE A 52 -8.19 -3.23 -12.13
C ILE A 52 -7.38 -2.52 -13.22
N PHE A 53 -6.13 -2.20 -12.91
CA PHE A 53 -5.24 -1.46 -13.80
C PHE A 53 -3.97 -2.28 -14.06
N PRO A 54 -3.55 -2.48 -15.32
CA PRO A 54 -2.28 -3.12 -15.59
C PRO A 54 -1.13 -2.25 -15.10
N LYS A 55 -0.06 -2.90 -14.67
CA LYS A 55 1.17 -2.30 -14.16
C LYS A 55 2.34 -3.00 -14.85
N VAL A 56 3.32 -2.24 -15.33
CA VAL A 56 4.58 -2.81 -15.84
C VAL A 56 5.72 -2.04 -15.20
N MET A 57 6.68 -2.78 -14.64
CA MET A 57 7.91 -2.22 -14.07
C MET A 57 9.13 -2.81 -14.77
N LEU A 58 10.24 -2.08 -14.74
CA LEU A 58 11.56 -2.58 -15.10
C LEU A 58 12.38 -2.71 -13.81
N ASP A 59 12.80 -3.93 -13.50
CA ASP A 59 13.49 -4.30 -12.26
C ASP A 59 14.67 -5.23 -12.62
N TYR A 60 15.89 -4.86 -12.25
CA TYR A 60 17.13 -5.60 -12.58
C TYR A 60 17.20 -6.13 -14.02
N ASN A 61 17.05 -5.24 -15.01
CA ASN A 61 17.02 -5.56 -16.45
C ASN A 61 15.91 -6.53 -16.89
N THR A 62 14.94 -6.83 -16.02
CA THR A 62 13.80 -7.70 -16.31
C THR A 62 12.51 -6.91 -16.26
N ILE A 63 11.55 -7.24 -17.12
CA ILE A 63 10.21 -6.67 -17.07
C ILE A 63 9.41 -7.41 -15.99
N LYS A 64 8.75 -6.66 -15.13
CA LYS A 64 7.88 -7.14 -14.05
C LYS A 64 6.44 -6.69 -14.31
N PRO A 65 5.64 -7.46 -15.08
CA PRO A 65 4.23 -7.18 -15.27
C PRO A 65 3.41 -7.46 -14.00
N GLY A 66 2.26 -6.81 -13.90
CA GLY A 66 1.31 -7.03 -12.83
C GLY A 66 0.08 -6.15 -12.97
N PHE A 67 -0.62 -5.95 -11.85
CA PHE A 67 -1.81 -5.14 -11.80
C PHE A 67 -1.96 -4.47 -10.43
N TYR A 68 -2.68 -3.35 -10.44
CA TYR A 68 -3.29 -2.77 -9.26
C TYR A 68 -4.79 -3.04 -9.28
N PHE A 69 -5.40 -3.12 -8.11
CA PHE A 69 -6.86 -3.14 -7.97
C PHE A 69 -7.30 -2.20 -6.88
N MET A 70 -8.45 -1.56 -7.07
CA MET A 70 -9.06 -0.70 -6.06
C MET A 70 -10.58 -0.84 -6.07
N GLY A 71 -11.19 -0.77 -4.90
CA GLY A 71 -12.63 -0.79 -4.74
C GLY A 71 -13.03 -0.05 -3.48
N ASN A 72 -14.15 0.67 -3.53
CA ASN A 72 -14.71 1.37 -2.39
C ASN A 72 -16.20 1.04 -2.25
N GLU A 73 -16.68 1.08 -1.03
CA GLU A 73 -18.10 1.12 -0.71
C GLU A 73 -18.69 2.47 -1.14
N VAL A 74 -19.98 2.52 -1.49
CA VAL A 74 -20.62 3.77 -1.98
C VAL A 74 -20.47 4.93 -0.97
N LEU A 75 -20.48 4.66 0.34
CA LEU A 75 -20.29 5.64 1.40
C LEU A 75 -18.88 5.61 2.02
N ASP A 76 -17.89 5.04 1.33
CA ASP A 76 -16.50 4.89 1.81
C ASP A 76 -16.39 4.14 3.15
N ARG A 77 -17.37 3.29 3.49
CA ARG A 77 -17.32 2.48 4.72
C ARG A 77 -16.30 1.37 4.65
N PHE A 78 -15.94 0.93 3.46
CA PHE A 78 -14.88 -0.03 3.21
C PHE A 78 -14.10 0.40 1.97
N SER A 79 -12.78 0.38 2.08
CA SER A 79 -11.86 0.67 0.99
C SER A 79 -10.83 -0.45 0.89
N VAL A 80 -10.59 -0.92 -0.33
CA VAL A 80 -9.55 -1.88 -0.65
C VAL A 80 -8.68 -1.31 -1.76
N PHE A 81 -7.37 -1.36 -1.56
CA PHE A 81 -6.38 -1.04 -2.58
C PHE A 81 -5.25 -2.05 -2.50
N GLY A 82 -4.84 -2.61 -3.63
CA GLY A 82 -3.74 -3.56 -3.64
C GLY A 82 -3.11 -3.71 -5.01
N GLY A 83 -2.11 -4.55 -5.08
CA GLY A 83 -1.49 -4.90 -6.34
C GLY A 83 -0.58 -6.10 -6.21
N ALA A 84 -0.43 -6.79 -7.32
CA ALA A 84 0.44 -7.95 -7.44
C ALA A 84 1.24 -7.83 -8.75
N SER A 85 2.52 -8.13 -8.69
CA SER A 85 3.38 -8.22 -9.87
C SER A 85 4.43 -9.32 -9.69
N THR A 86 4.89 -9.89 -10.80
CA THR A 86 5.93 -10.92 -10.82
C THR A 86 6.85 -10.73 -12.01
N ASN A 87 8.11 -11.14 -11.91
CA ASN A 87 9.08 -11.10 -13.03
C ASN A 87 9.37 -12.51 -13.56
N LYS A 88 10.31 -12.61 -14.51
CA LYS A 88 10.75 -13.89 -15.08
C LYS A 88 11.37 -14.85 -14.04
N LEU A 89 11.99 -14.30 -12.99
CA LEU A 89 12.59 -15.05 -11.88
C LEU A 89 11.57 -15.38 -10.78
N LEU A 90 10.28 -15.15 -11.00
CA LEU A 90 9.20 -15.35 -10.02
C LEU A 90 9.34 -14.49 -8.75
N ASP A 91 10.01 -13.35 -8.83
CA ASP A 91 10.03 -12.34 -7.76
C ASP A 91 8.66 -11.71 -7.60
N LEU A 92 8.00 -12.03 -6.50
CA LEU A 92 6.70 -11.51 -6.12
C LEU A 92 6.82 -10.10 -5.55
N ASP A 93 5.92 -9.22 -5.98
CA ASP A 93 5.63 -7.94 -5.32
C ASP A 93 4.13 -7.87 -5.08
N LEU A 94 3.71 -8.10 -3.84
CA LEU A 94 2.32 -8.07 -3.40
C LEU A 94 2.15 -7.03 -2.29
N PHE A 95 1.10 -6.23 -2.38
CA PHE A 95 0.65 -5.41 -1.26
C PHE A 95 -0.87 -5.31 -1.24
N LEU A 96 -1.42 -5.10 -0.04
CA LEU A 96 -2.85 -4.95 0.20
C LEU A 96 -3.08 -3.95 1.33
N LEU A 97 -3.84 -2.91 1.06
CA LEU A 97 -4.30 -1.91 2.01
C LEU A 97 -5.83 -2.05 2.13
N LEU A 98 -6.32 -2.24 3.35
CA LEU A 98 -7.75 -2.29 3.65
C LEU A 98 -8.07 -1.26 4.72
N GLU A 99 -9.18 -0.55 4.55
CA GLU A 99 -9.75 0.31 5.57
C GLU A 99 -11.24 0.04 5.74
N TYR A 100 -11.67 -0.09 7.00
CA TYR A 100 -13.07 -0.26 7.37
C TYR A 100 -13.48 0.86 8.34
N ARG A 101 -14.38 1.71 7.88
CA ARG A 101 -14.79 2.99 8.48
C ARG A 101 -16.24 3.00 8.97
N LYS A 102 -16.85 1.83 9.19
CA LYS A 102 -18.24 1.73 9.67
C LYS A 102 -18.39 2.02 11.16
N PHE A 103 -17.45 1.55 11.97
CA PHE A 103 -17.51 1.71 13.41
C PHE A 103 -17.05 3.10 13.83
N PHE A 104 -17.29 3.43 15.11
CA PHE A 104 -16.73 4.62 15.74
C PHE A 104 -15.20 4.73 15.55
N SER A 105 -14.53 3.59 15.43
CA SER A 105 -13.12 3.48 15.09
C SER A 105 -12.92 3.00 13.66
N THR A 106 -11.98 3.60 12.93
CA THR A 106 -11.52 3.08 11.65
C THR A 106 -10.51 1.96 11.86
N ILE A 107 -10.86 0.75 11.45
CA ILE A 107 -9.93 -0.39 11.44
C ILE A 107 -9.22 -0.39 10.10
N TYR A 108 -7.90 -0.61 10.09
CA TYR A 108 -7.14 -0.71 8.86
C TYR A 108 -6.11 -1.83 8.95
N THR A 109 -5.72 -2.36 7.81
CA THR A 109 -4.59 -3.27 7.67
C THR A 109 -3.80 -2.95 6.41
N ASN A 110 -2.48 -2.97 6.50
CA ASN A 110 -1.59 -2.89 5.35
C ASN A 110 -0.67 -4.11 5.37
N LEU A 111 -0.62 -4.83 4.26
CA LEU A 111 0.17 -6.03 4.08
C LEU A 111 1.12 -5.81 2.90
N PHE A 112 2.36 -6.23 3.08
CA PHE A 112 3.43 -6.16 2.10
C PHE A 112 4.14 -7.51 2.06
N TRP A 113 4.30 -8.06 0.86
CA TRP A 113 5.04 -9.29 0.63
C TRP A 113 5.87 -9.15 -0.64
N ILE A 114 7.19 -9.14 -0.48
CA ILE A 114 8.16 -8.93 -1.54
C ILE A 114 9.15 -10.09 -1.54
N SER A 115 9.47 -10.65 -2.70
CA SER A 115 10.59 -11.59 -2.86
C SER A 115 11.61 -11.10 -3.87
N ARG A 116 12.89 -11.42 -3.66
CA ARG A 116 14.00 -11.02 -4.53
C ARG A 116 15.00 -12.15 -4.69
N HIS A 117 15.30 -12.53 -5.91
CA HIS A 117 16.40 -13.45 -6.23
C HIS A 117 17.68 -12.68 -6.57
N ARG A 118 18.81 -13.26 -6.18
CA ARG A 118 20.15 -12.80 -6.55
C ARG A 118 20.97 -14.02 -6.95
N ASP A 119 21.20 -14.16 -8.25
CA ASP A 119 21.99 -15.24 -8.81
C ASP A 119 23.48 -15.08 -8.49
N ALA A 120 24.17 -16.18 -8.19
CA ALA A 120 25.63 -16.22 -8.14
C ALA A 120 26.20 -16.38 -9.56
N LYS A 121 26.52 -15.25 -10.20
CA LYS A 121 27.25 -15.28 -11.48
C LYS A 121 28.73 -15.63 -11.31
N ASP A 122 29.30 -15.32 -10.15
CA ASP A 122 30.72 -15.51 -9.85
C ASP A 122 30.87 -16.49 -8.69
N PRO A 123 31.82 -17.44 -8.76
CA PRO A 123 32.05 -18.39 -7.69
C PRO A 123 32.62 -17.70 -6.45
N PHE A 124 32.08 -18.05 -5.29
CA PHE A 124 32.61 -17.67 -3.99
C PHE A 124 33.86 -18.50 -3.67
N LEU A 125 34.99 -17.83 -3.55
CA LEU A 125 36.27 -18.46 -3.18
C LEU A 125 36.48 -18.35 -1.68
N TYR A 126 36.80 -19.47 -1.02
CA TYR A 126 37.23 -19.45 0.38
C TYR A 126 38.75 -19.30 0.45
N PRO A 127 39.26 -18.20 1.04
CA PRO A 127 40.68 -18.08 1.29
C PRO A 127 41.09 -19.09 2.36
N ARG A 128 42.19 -19.80 2.14
CA ARG A 128 42.80 -20.64 3.17
C ARG A 128 43.32 -19.79 4.33
N VAL A 129 43.67 -20.44 5.44
CA VAL A 129 44.30 -19.80 6.61
C VAL A 129 45.57 -19.01 6.26
N ASN A 130 46.25 -19.39 5.16
CA ASN A 130 47.42 -18.69 4.63
C ASN A 130 47.09 -17.59 3.59
N GLY A 131 45.81 -17.27 3.36
CA GLY A 131 45.35 -16.20 2.47
C GLY A 131 45.26 -16.57 0.99
N ASN A 132 45.57 -17.81 0.61
CA ASN A 132 45.50 -18.26 -0.79
C ASN A 132 44.16 -18.95 -1.07
N ASP A 133 43.57 -18.68 -2.24
CA ASP A 133 42.34 -19.33 -2.67
C ASP A 133 42.56 -20.80 -3.07
N VAL A 134 41.45 -21.52 -3.22
CA VAL A 134 41.43 -22.92 -3.64
C VAL A 134 40.98 -22.99 -5.09
N ASP A 135 41.94 -23.14 -6.00
CA ASP A 135 41.70 -23.07 -7.45
C ASP A 135 40.83 -24.22 -8.01
N ASN A 136 40.63 -25.29 -7.23
CA ASN A 136 39.92 -26.48 -7.67
C ASN A 136 38.53 -26.66 -7.03
N ILE A 137 38.06 -25.68 -6.25
CA ILE A 137 36.72 -25.69 -5.65
C ILE A 137 36.01 -24.39 -6.05
N GLU A 138 34.90 -24.53 -6.77
CA GLU A 138 34.02 -23.42 -7.13
C GLU A 138 32.68 -23.53 -6.38
N ILE A 139 32.22 -22.44 -5.78
CA ILE A 139 30.99 -22.42 -4.98
C ILE A 139 30.07 -21.33 -5.49
N TYR A 140 28.89 -21.71 -5.97
CA TYR A 140 27.88 -20.78 -6.45
C TYR A 140 26.74 -20.73 -5.41
N ASN A 141 26.41 -19.53 -4.93
CA ASN A 141 25.37 -19.29 -3.93
C ASN A 141 24.23 -18.47 -4.52
N ASP A 142 23.13 -19.13 -4.86
CA ASP A 142 21.91 -18.46 -5.29
C ASP A 142 21.10 -18.06 -4.06
N LEU A 143 20.79 -16.77 -3.95
CA LEU A 143 20.13 -16.19 -2.78
C LEU A 143 18.72 -15.76 -3.13
N ALA A 144 17.74 -16.19 -2.34
CA ALA A 144 16.36 -15.71 -2.42
C ALA A 144 15.93 -15.07 -1.09
N PHE A 145 15.54 -13.81 -1.16
CA PHE A 145 15.04 -13.03 -0.03
C PHE A 145 13.52 -12.98 -0.08
N ASN A 146 12.87 -13.15 1.08
CA ASN A 146 11.43 -13.05 1.23
C ASN A 146 11.11 -12.14 2.41
N LEU A 147 10.52 -10.98 2.11
CA LEU A 147 10.20 -9.93 3.05
C LEU A 147 8.69 -9.83 3.21
N PHE A 148 8.19 -10.22 4.38
CA PHE A 148 6.81 -10.04 4.77
C PHE A 148 6.71 -8.96 5.85
N SER A 149 5.78 -8.02 5.69
CA SER A 149 5.43 -7.04 6.71
C SER A 149 3.92 -6.81 6.70
N GLY A 150 3.29 -6.93 7.84
CA GLY A 150 1.88 -6.62 8.04
C GLY A 150 1.68 -5.67 9.20
N ASP A 151 0.93 -4.61 8.99
CA ASP A 151 0.43 -3.75 10.06
C ASP A 151 -1.09 -3.79 10.12
N ILE A 152 -1.63 -3.94 11.33
CA ILE A 152 -3.05 -3.84 11.63
C ILE A 152 -3.22 -2.79 12.71
N GLY A 153 -4.25 -1.96 12.59
CA GLY A 153 -4.49 -0.94 13.58
C GLY A 153 -5.90 -0.40 13.56
N THR A 154 -6.15 0.46 14.53
CA THR A 154 -7.41 1.16 14.69
C THR A 154 -7.16 2.64 14.98
N ARG A 155 -8.00 3.50 14.43
CA ARG A 155 -7.94 4.96 14.58
C ARG A 155 -9.24 5.47 15.18
N PHE A 156 -9.12 6.34 16.17
CA PHE A 156 -10.24 7.01 16.83
C PHE A 156 -10.10 8.51 16.64
N ALA A 157 -11.20 9.19 16.32
CA ALA A 157 -11.26 10.64 16.26
C ALA A 157 -12.36 11.15 17.21
N LEU A 158 -11.97 11.79 18.30
CA LEU A 158 -12.86 12.48 19.24
C LEU A 158 -12.59 13.98 19.16
N GLY A 159 -13.23 14.67 18.21
CA GLY A 159 -13.05 16.11 18.01
C GLY A 159 -11.61 16.48 17.66
N SER A 160 -10.90 17.17 18.56
CA SER A 160 -9.49 17.55 18.39
C SER A 160 -8.49 16.42 18.67
N HIS A 161 -8.95 15.31 19.26
CA HIS A 161 -8.12 14.19 19.69
C HIS A 161 -8.14 13.08 18.66
N LYS A 162 -6.96 12.64 18.23
CA LYS A 162 -6.78 11.49 17.36
C LYS A 162 -5.92 10.47 18.08
N LEU A 163 -6.45 9.27 18.26
CA LEU A 163 -5.72 8.14 18.85
C LEU A 163 -5.55 7.07 17.78
N LYS A 164 -4.35 6.49 17.68
CA LYS A 164 -4.05 5.38 16.78
C LYS A 164 -3.35 4.28 17.57
N ILE A 165 -3.91 3.09 17.52
CA ILE A 165 -3.29 1.87 18.06
C ILE A 165 -2.90 1.02 16.86
N GLN A 166 -1.65 0.61 16.79
CA GLN A 166 -1.15 -0.20 15.69
C GLN A 166 -0.27 -1.34 16.19
N TYR A 167 -0.37 -2.47 15.53
CA TYR A 167 0.52 -3.60 15.68
C TYR A 167 1.15 -3.89 14.32
N ASN A 168 2.48 -3.97 14.28
CA ASN A 168 3.25 -4.37 13.12
C ASN A 168 3.96 -5.69 13.41
N TYR A 169 3.90 -6.60 12.45
CA TYR A 169 4.68 -7.82 12.39
C TYR A 169 5.49 -7.84 11.11
N SER A 170 6.78 -8.08 11.22
CA SER A 170 7.70 -8.18 10.10
C SER A 170 8.50 -9.47 10.21
N ASN A 171 8.62 -10.23 9.13
CA ASN A 171 9.43 -11.43 9.06
C ASN A 171 10.20 -11.45 7.74
N TYR A 172 11.52 -11.44 7.82
CA TYR A 172 12.41 -11.47 6.68
C TYR A 172 13.24 -12.74 6.69
N ARG A 173 13.11 -13.51 5.61
CA ARG A 173 13.72 -14.81 5.39
C ARG A 173 14.72 -14.72 4.25
N GLU A 174 15.83 -15.42 4.41
CA GLU A 174 16.78 -15.70 3.35
C GLU A 174 16.81 -17.20 3.08
N HIS A 175 16.91 -17.54 1.82
CA HIS A 175 17.12 -18.88 1.32
C HIS A 175 18.40 -18.90 0.50
N VAL A 176 19.28 -19.84 0.81
CA VAL A 176 20.59 -19.99 0.17
C VAL A 176 20.64 -21.37 -0.44
N GLU A 177 20.71 -21.40 -1.76
CA GLU A 177 20.99 -22.59 -2.54
C GLU A 177 22.48 -22.57 -2.92
N GLN A 178 23.25 -23.52 -2.40
CA GLN A 178 24.68 -23.62 -2.62
C GLN A 178 25.01 -24.81 -3.53
N ASN A 179 25.67 -24.52 -4.64
CA ASN A 179 26.23 -25.50 -5.57
C ASN A 179 27.75 -25.48 -5.48
N THR A 180 28.35 -26.58 -5.04
CA THR A 180 29.81 -26.72 -4.92
C THR A 180 30.35 -27.71 -5.93
N PHE A 181 31.29 -27.29 -6.75
CA PHE A 181 32.00 -28.12 -7.73
C PHE A 181 33.46 -28.26 -7.32
N GLN A 182 33.92 -29.49 -7.19
CA GLN A 182 35.32 -29.80 -6.92
C GLN A 182 35.93 -30.55 -8.09
N TYR A 183 37.00 -30.01 -8.64
CA TYR A 183 37.76 -30.56 -9.76
C TYR A 183 39.01 -31.26 -9.24
N PHE A 184 39.29 -32.47 -9.74
CA PHE A 184 40.53 -33.18 -9.43
C PHE A 184 40.88 -34.16 -10.55
N THR A 185 42.18 -34.38 -10.73
CA THR A 185 42.71 -35.35 -11.70
C THR A 185 43.28 -36.53 -10.93
N TYR A 186 42.84 -37.74 -11.25
CA TYR A 186 43.37 -38.98 -10.68
C TYR A 186 43.57 -40.00 -11.81
N ASN A 187 44.76 -40.60 -11.91
CA ASN A 187 45.10 -41.54 -12.99
C ASN A 187 44.84 -40.98 -14.40
N ASP A 188 45.27 -39.72 -14.65
CA ASP A 188 45.07 -39.02 -15.93
C ASP A 188 43.60 -38.87 -16.37
N ALA A 189 42.65 -39.06 -15.45
CA ALA A 189 41.24 -38.81 -15.65
C ALA A 189 40.78 -37.61 -14.81
N ASP A 190 40.27 -36.58 -15.49
CA ASP A 190 39.65 -35.43 -14.85
C ASP A 190 38.25 -35.81 -14.35
N SER A 191 38.01 -35.55 -13.07
CA SER A 191 36.77 -35.88 -12.37
C SER A 191 36.21 -34.66 -11.66
N ILE A 192 34.88 -34.61 -11.58
CA ILE A 192 34.12 -33.52 -10.95
C ILE A 192 33.23 -34.12 -9.86
N ILE A 193 33.31 -33.59 -8.65
CA ILE A 193 32.35 -33.84 -7.58
C ILE A 193 31.42 -32.63 -7.50
N TRP A 194 30.13 -32.87 -7.61
CA TRP A 194 29.10 -31.86 -7.36
C TRP A 194 28.41 -32.14 -6.03
N GLN A 195 28.27 -31.11 -5.21
CA GLN A 195 27.52 -31.12 -3.97
C GLN A 195 26.50 -29.99 -3.97
N TYR A 196 25.27 -30.33 -3.60
CA TYR A 196 24.15 -29.40 -3.47
C TYR A 196 23.75 -29.28 -2.00
N GLY A 197 23.58 -28.05 -1.53
CA GLY A 197 23.09 -27.75 -0.19
C GLY A 197 22.07 -26.63 -0.24
N GLU A 198 21.07 -26.71 0.63
CA GLU A 198 19.99 -25.73 0.70
C GLU A 198 19.76 -25.38 2.17
N ILE A 199 19.71 -24.09 2.47
CA ILE A 199 19.43 -23.61 3.83
C ILE A 199 18.51 -22.38 3.79
N GLY A 200 17.49 -22.40 4.64
CA GLY A 200 16.62 -21.25 4.86
C GLY A 200 16.65 -20.80 6.31
N PHE A 201 16.80 -19.50 6.54
CA PHE A 201 16.78 -18.93 7.89
C PHE A 201 16.12 -17.55 7.92
N ASP A 202 15.54 -17.22 9.07
CA ASP A 202 14.97 -15.89 9.28
C ASP A 202 16.04 -14.98 9.88
N TYR A 203 16.49 -13.99 9.11
CA TYR A 203 17.48 -13.03 9.57
C TYR A 203 16.85 -11.87 10.35
N PHE A 204 15.54 -11.65 10.23
CA PHE A 204 14.82 -10.68 11.03
C PHE A 204 13.39 -11.12 11.32
N ARG A 205 12.99 -11.03 12.60
CA ARG A 205 11.61 -11.14 13.06
C ARG A 205 11.32 -10.01 14.03
N GLY A 206 10.34 -9.18 13.70
CA GLY A 206 9.99 -7.97 14.44
C GLY A 206 8.53 -7.94 14.82
N HIS A 207 8.27 -7.56 16.07
CA HIS A 207 6.94 -7.24 16.57
C HIS A 207 7.01 -5.83 17.15
N SER A 208 6.07 -4.97 16.77
CA SER A 208 5.98 -3.61 17.29
C SER A 208 4.54 -3.27 17.60
N VAL A 209 4.30 -2.77 18.80
CA VAL A 209 3.02 -2.19 19.20
C VAL A 209 3.25 -0.70 19.39
N SER A 210 2.43 0.15 18.78
CA SER A 210 2.53 1.59 18.94
C SER A 210 1.18 2.18 19.33
N LEU A 211 1.22 3.07 20.32
CA LEU A 211 0.14 3.96 20.68
C LEU A 211 0.57 5.36 20.26
N ILE A 212 -0.19 5.98 19.36
CA ILE A 212 0.09 7.31 18.83
C ILE A 212 -1.09 8.20 19.19
N TYR A 213 -0.79 9.36 19.77
CA TYR A 213 -1.78 10.35 20.14
C TYR A 213 -1.43 11.69 19.50
N GLU A 214 -2.39 12.26 18.79
CA GLU A 214 -2.27 13.58 18.17
C GLU A 214 -3.42 14.47 18.65
N MET A 215 -3.06 15.67 19.12
CA MET A 215 -4.03 16.71 19.46
C MET A 215 -3.79 17.94 18.60
N ASN A 216 -4.80 18.31 17.83
CA ASN A 216 -4.77 19.50 17.01
C ASN A 216 -5.76 20.54 17.56
N LYS A 217 -5.24 21.67 18.05
CA LYS A 217 -6.07 22.83 18.43
C LYS A 217 -5.76 24.00 17.51
N ARG A 218 -6.82 24.61 16.97
CA ARG A 218 -6.74 25.82 16.15
C ARG A 218 -7.58 26.90 16.81
N GLU A 219 -7.07 28.12 16.84
CA GLU A 219 -7.87 29.26 17.26
C GLU A 219 -8.96 29.54 16.23
N ARG A 220 -10.17 29.84 16.70
CA ARG A 220 -11.30 30.18 15.82
C ARG A 220 -11.06 31.57 15.24
N SER A 221 -10.89 31.68 13.92
CA SER A 221 -10.81 32.98 13.23
C SER A 221 -12.20 33.46 12.80
N TYR A 222 -12.33 34.75 12.50
CA TYR A 222 -13.57 35.35 11.97
C TYR A 222 -14.10 34.62 10.73
N ALA A 223 -13.21 34.10 9.87
CA ALA A 223 -13.57 33.33 8.69
C ALA A 223 -13.59 31.80 8.93
N MET A 224 -13.62 31.37 10.20
CA MET A 224 -13.60 29.97 10.62
C MET A 224 -12.45 29.17 9.98
N ASN A 225 -12.77 28.26 9.05
CA ASN A 225 -11.82 27.39 8.35
C ASN A 225 -11.29 28.00 7.04
N MET A 226 -11.85 29.12 6.56
CA MET A 226 -11.46 29.72 5.28
C MET A 226 -10.14 30.48 5.37
N LEU A 227 -9.83 31.04 6.55
CA LEU A 227 -8.54 31.69 6.83
C LEU A 227 -7.93 31.01 8.07
N PRO A 228 -6.95 30.11 7.88
CA PRO A 228 -6.34 29.39 9.01
C PRO A 228 -5.57 30.37 9.90
N GLY A 229 -5.95 30.43 11.18
CA GLY A 229 -5.25 31.19 12.22
C GLY A 229 -4.12 30.39 12.89
N SER A 230 -3.56 30.95 13.96
CA SER A 230 -2.52 30.30 14.77
C SER A 230 -3.07 29.05 15.49
N GLY A 231 -2.22 28.04 15.70
CA GLY A 231 -2.65 26.76 16.26
C GLY A 231 -1.48 25.94 16.82
N TRP A 232 -1.80 24.99 17.69
CA TRP A 232 -0.85 24.17 18.43
C TRP A 232 -1.09 22.70 18.06
N ASN A 233 -0.03 21.98 17.67
CA ASN A 233 -0.06 20.55 17.39
C ASN A 233 0.82 19.84 18.42
N ILE A 234 0.22 18.94 19.20
CA ILE A 234 0.94 18.08 20.14
C ILE A 234 0.88 16.66 19.60
N LYS A 235 2.07 16.06 19.42
CA LYS A 235 2.26 14.68 18.97
C LYS A 235 2.96 13.90 20.08
N GLY A 236 2.41 12.74 20.44
CA GLY A 236 2.96 11.81 21.42
C GLY A 236 2.76 10.37 21.00
#